data_AF-A0A4R6MWP3-F1
#
_entry.id   AF-A0A4R6MWP3-F1
#
_cell.length_a   1.000
_cell.length_b   1.000
_cell.length_c   1.000
_cell.angle_alpha   90.00
_cell.angle_beta   90.00
_cell.angle_gamma   90.00
#
_symmetry.space_group_name_H-M   'P 1'
#
loop_
_entity.id
_entity.type
_entity.pdbx_description
1 polymer ?
#
loop_
_entity_poly.entity_id
_entity_poly.type
_entity_poly.pdbx_seq_one_letter_code
_entity_poly.pdbx_strand_id
1 'polypeptide(L)'
;MPTSLTLKNIPDAVYERLKAAAELHRRSLNSEAIVCLESVLMPGRVAPSERLARARELRAGLPPMQFTAKDIDAAKRAGRK
;
A
#
# COMPACT_ATOMS: atom_id res chain seq x y z
N MET A 1 16.78 3.63 -16.40
CA MET A 1 17.05 2.26 -16.89
C MET A 1 16.55 1.29 -15.83
N PRO A 2 15.67 0.32 -16.14
CA PRO A 2 15.26 -0.68 -15.17
C PRO A 2 16.46 -1.58 -14.82
N THR A 3 16.75 -1.71 -13.53
CA THR A 3 17.82 -2.59 -13.02
C THR A 3 17.20 -3.88 -12.52
N SER A 4 17.68 -5.01 -13.04
CA SER A 4 17.27 -6.33 -12.56
C SER A 4 18.14 -6.75 -11.39
N LEU A 5 17.52 -7.27 -10.33
CA LEU A 5 18.19 -7.83 -9.16
C LEU A 5 17.75 -9.29 -8.99
N THR A 6 18.70 -10.22 -9.05
CA THR A 6 18.44 -11.64 -8.77
C THR A 6 18.86 -11.96 -7.34
N LEU A 7 17.90 -12.33 -6.50
CA LEU A 7 18.15 -12.83 -5.16
C LEU A 7 18.38 -14.34 -5.20
N LYS A 8 19.57 -14.80 -4.79
CA LYS A 8 19.91 -16.23 -4.68
C LYS A 8 19.88 -16.66 -3.21
N ASN A 9 19.55 -17.92 -2.96
CA ASN A 9 19.51 -18.53 -1.62
C ASN A 9 18.60 -17.77 -0.63
N ILE A 10 17.42 -17.35 -1.08
CA ILE A 10 16.42 -16.76 -0.19
C ILE A 10 15.96 -17.84 0.79
N PRO A 11 15.98 -17.61 2.11
CA PRO A 11 15.43 -18.56 3.07
C PRO A 11 13.94 -18.80 2.81
N ASP A 12 13.49 -20.06 2.87
CA ASP A 12 12.10 -20.45 2.58
C ASP A 12 11.09 -19.63 3.38
N ALA A 13 11.37 -19.38 4.66
CA ALA A 13 10.51 -18.56 5.52
C ALA A 13 10.33 -17.12 4.99
N VAL A 14 11.33 -16.54 4.34
CA VAL A 14 11.24 -15.20 3.73
C VAL A 14 10.45 -15.26 2.43
N TYR A 15 10.67 -16.28 1.60
CA TYR A 15 9.93 -16.48 0.37
C TYR A 15 8.42 -16.66 0.63
N GLU A 16 8.05 -17.51 1.58
CA GLU A 16 6.65 -17.77 1.93
C GLU A 16 5.95 -16.50 2.47
N ARG A 17 6.63 -15.72 3.31
CA ARG A 17 6.08 -14.43 3.78
C ARG A 17 5.89 -13.43 2.64
N LEU A 18 6.83 -13.38 1.71
CA LEU A 18 6.72 -12.50 0.53
C LEU A 18 5.58 -12.92 -0.38
N LYS A 19 5.38 -14.23 -0.59
CA LYS A 19 4.30 -14.78 -1.38
C LYS A 19 2.92 -14.48 -0.76
N ALA A 20 2.77 -14.71 0.55
CA ALA A 20 1.55 -14.39 1.27
C ALA A 20 1.21 -12.89 1.21
N ALA A 21 2.21 -12.01 1.35
CA ALA A 21 2.04 -10.57 1.22
C ALA A 21 1.62 -10.17 -0.21
N ALA A 22 2.22 -10.78 -1.23
CA ALA A 22 1.89 -10.52 -2.63
C ALA A 22 0.43 -10.92 -2.95
N GLU A 23 -0.01 -12.08 -2.47
CA GLU A 23 -1.41 -12.54 -2.61
C GLU A 23 -2.38 -11.59 -1.89
N LEU A 24 -2.07 -11.20 -0.65
CA LEU A 24 -2.89 -10.26 0.13
C LEU A 24 -3.03 -8.91 -0.56
N HIS A 25 -1.94 -8.39 -1.13
CA HIS A 25 -1.93 -7.11 -1.85
C HIS A 25 -2.40 -7.21 -3.30
N ARG A 26 -2.71 -8.43 -3.79
CA ARG A 26 -3.07 -8.73 -5.19
C ARG A 26 -2.02 -8.21 -6.18
N ARG A 27 -0.76 -8.46 -5.88
CA ARG A 27 0.42 -8.03 -6.66
C ARG A 27 1.26 -9.23 -7.07
N SER A 28 2.09 -9.04 -8.10
CA SER A 28 3.12 -10.04 -8.44
C SER A 28 4.19 -10.07 -7.35
N LEU A 29 4.88 -11.21 -7.21
CA LEU A 29 5.98 -11.37 -6.25
C LEU A 29 7.09 -10.33 -6.46
N ASN A 30 7.40 -9.99 -7.73
CA ASN A 30 8.40 -8.99 -8.06
C ASN A 30 7.97 -7.59 -7.61
N SER A 31 6.71 -7.22 -7.87
CA SER A 31 6.16 -5.94 -7.43
C SER A 31 6.13 -5.82 -5.90
N GLU A 32 5.81 -6.92 -5.20
CA GLU A 32 5.83 -6.93 -3.74
C GLU A 32 7.25 -6.82 -3.19
N ALA A 33 8.22 -7.52 -3.79
CA ALA A 33 9.63 -7.42 -3.40
C ALA A 33 10.16 -5.98 -3.55
N ILE A 34 9.81 -5.32 -4.65
CA ILE A 34 10.15 -3.91 -4.87
C ILE A 34 9.53 -3.05 -3.77
N VAL A 35 8.24 -3.18 -3.49
CA VAL A 35 7.55 -2.38 -2.47
C VAL A 35 8.14 -2.60 -1.07
N CYS A 36 8.48 -3.84 -0.71
CA CYS A 36 9.19 -4.12 0.54
C CYS A 36 10.55 -3.42 0.59
N LEU A 37 11.34 -3.49 -0.49
CA LEU A 37 12.64 -2.79 -0.57
C LEU A 37 12.48 -1.27 -0.51
N GLU A 38 11.51 -0.70 -1.23
CA GLU A 38 11.21 0.73 -1.19
C GLU A 38 10.82 1.18 0.22
N SER A 39 10.02 0.39 0.94
CA SER A 39 9.57 0.75 2.30
C SER A 39 10.72 0.84 3.31
N VAL A 40 11.77 0.03 3.14
CA VAL A 40 12.92 -0.03 4.04
C VAL A 40 14.04 0.91 3.60
N LEU A 41 14.31 0.99 2.30
CA LEU A 41 15.42 1.78 1.72
C LEU A 41 15.03 3.22 1.41
N MET A 42 13.74 3.50 1.26
CA MET A 42 13.19 4.84 1.06
C MET A 42 12.11 5.14 2.11
N PRO A 43 12.43 5.15 3.42
CA PRO A 43 11.45 5.38 4.49
C PRO A 43 10.82 6.79 4.49
N GLY A 44 11.10 7.63 3.49
CA GLY A 44 10.43 8.88 3.27
C GLY A 44 10.60 9.41 1.85
N ARG A 45 9.73 9.02 0.91
CA ARG A 45 9.44 9.81 -0.30
C ARG A 45 7.99 9.63 -0.76
N VAL A 46 7.05 9.83 0.15
CA VAL A 46 5.86 10.58 -0.29
C VAL A 46 6.15 11.99 0.17
N ALA A 47 6.54 12.86 -0.77
CA ALA A 47 6.69 14.27 -0.44
C ALA A 47 5.37 14.73 0.21
N PRO A 48 5.39 15.55 1.27
CA PRO A 48 4.15 16.02 1.90
C PRO A 48 3.16 16.57 0.86
N SER A 49 3.66 17.21 -0.19
CA SER A 49 2.90 17.66 -1.36
C SER A 49 2.19 16.53 -2.12
N GLU A 50 2.86 15.41 -2.37
CA GLU A 50 2.30 14.24 -3.07
C GLU A 50 1.26 13.51 -2.20
N ARG A 51 1.49 13.46 -0.88
CA ARG A 51 0.51 12.93 0.07
C ARG A 51 -0.75 13.80 0.10
N LEU A 52 -0.57 15.11 0.10
CA LEU A 52 -1.67 16.08 0.04
C LEU A 52 -2.40 16.02 -1.32
N ALA A 53 -1.68 15.85 -2.43
CA ALA A 53 -2.27 15.69 -3.76
C ALA A 53 -3.14 14.45 -3.83
N ARG A 54 -2.62 13.30 -3.39
CA ARG A 54 -3.37 12.03 -3.33
C ARG A 54 -4.60 12.15 -2.43
N ALA A 55 -4.50 12.83 -1.28
CA ALA A 55 -5.62 13.09 -0.40
C ALA A 55 -6.69 13.98 -1.06
N ARG A 56 -6.29 14.98 -1.86
CA ARG A 56 -7.20 15.85 -2.61
C ARG A 56 -7.90 15.11 -3.74
N GLU A 57 -7.19 14.30 -4.51
CA GLU A 57 -7.77 13.46 -5.57
C GLU A 57 -8.81 12.50 -5.01
N LEU A 58 -8.48 11.80 -3.91
CA LEU A 58 -9.42 10.93 -3.22
C LEU A 58 -10.67 11.70 -2.75
N ARG A 59 -10.50 12.93 -2.26
CA ARG A 59 -11.62 13.77 -1.82
C ARG A 59 -12.47 14.29 -2.98
N ALA A 60 -11.85 14.58 -4.13
CA ALA A 60 -12.55 15.03 -5.34
C ALA A 60 -13.41 13.91 -5.98
N GLY A 61 -12.99 12.66 -5.82
CA GLY A 61 -13.78 11.49 -6.26
C GLY A 61 -14.98 11.16 -5.39
N LEU A 62 -15.14 11.82 -4.24
CA LEU A 62 -16.31 11.62 -3.37
C LEU A 62 -17.41 12.62 -3.75
N PRO A 63 -18.69 12.19 -3.75
CA PRO A 63 -19.80 13.12 -3.93
C PRO A 63 -19.76 14.20 -2.84
N PRO A 64 -20.27 15.41 -3.11
CA PRO A 64 -20.38 16.50 -2.14
C PRO A 64 -21.44 16.18 -1.06
N MET A 65 -21.23 15.10 -0.33
CA MET A 65 -21.98 14.72 0.84
C MET A 65 -21.11 15.06 2.05
N GLN A 66 -21.69 15.79 3.00
CA GLN A 66 -21.02 16.12 4.26
C GLN A 66 -20.93 14.83 5.08
N PHE A 67 -19.84 14.08 4.94
CA PHE A 67 -19.56 12.95 5.82
C PHE A 67 -19.53 13.47 7.26
N THR A 68 -20.57 13.15 8.03
CA THR A 68 -20.59 13.50 9.45
C THR A 68 -19.67 12.54 10.20
N ALA A 69 -19.21 12.96 11.38
CA ALA A 69 -18.45 12.06 12.25
C ALA A 69 -19.20 10.74 12.52
N LYS A 70 -20.55 10.77 12.57
CA LYS A 70 -21.39 9.58 12.77
C LYS A 70 -21.36 8.63 11.57
N ASP A 71 -21.36 9.15 10.34
CA ASP A 71 -21.32 8.32 9.11
C ASP A 71 -19.99 7.58 8.99
N ILE A 72 -18.89 8.27 9.27
CA ILE A 72 -17.54 7.68 9.27
C ILE A 72 -17.44 6.57 10.31
N ASP A 73 -17.99 6.80 11.50
CA ASP A 73 -17.97 5.82 12.59
C ASP A 73 -18.88 4.61 12.34
N ALA A 74 -20.00 4.80 11.63
CA ALA A 74 -20.84 3.71 11.15
C ALA A 74 -20.10 2.88 10.08
N ALA A 75 -19.47 3.53 9.10
CA ALA A 75 -18.69 2.85 8.05
C ALA A 75 -17.51 2.04 8.63
N LYS A 76 -16.78 2.59 9.61
CA LYS A 76 -15.70 1.87 10.33
C LYS A 76 -16.21 0.61 11.05
N ARG A 77 -17.43 0.64 11.60
CA ARG A 77 -18.04 -0.51 12.28
C ARG A 77 -18.53 -1.56 11.29
N ALA A 78 -19.09 -1.15 10.15
CA ALA A 78 -19.59 -2.08 9.12
C ALA A 78 -18.52 -3.02 8.56
N GLY A 79 -17.26 -2.58 8.51
CA GLY A 79 -16.13 -3.39 8.02
C GLY A 79 -15.44 -4.28 9.06
N ARG A 80 -15.83 -4.22 10.34
CA ARG A 80 -15.31 -5.11 11.40
C ARG A 80 -16.23 -6.31 11.53
N LYS A 81 -16.05 -7.29 10.64
CA LYS A 81 -16.42 -8.69 10.89
C LYS A 81 -15.16 -9.50 11.11
#